data_AF-A0A537VWC3-F1
#
_entry.id   AF-A0A537VWC3-F1
#
_cell.length_a   1.000
_cell.length_b   1.000
_cell.length_c   1.000
_cell.angle_alpha   90.00
_cell.angle_beta   90.00
_cell.angle_gamma   90.00
#
_symmetry.space_group_name_H-M   'P 1'
#
loop_
_entity.id
_entity.type
_entity.pdbx_description
1 polymer ?
#
loop_
_entity_poly.entity_id
_entity_poly.type
_entity_poly.pdbx_seq_one_letter_code
_entity_poly.pdbx_strand_id
1 'polypeptide(L)'
;MANNDRSTKRERRDEAKKRRLEEIKRRQRKARMRKVYTVAGITLAVVGLAAWIALAKANSGKKDKAFNAIALANGCSSVENPRVLAGSHIVPPAKGSYDTDPPTSGAHYNQAGLGPVATGIWN
;
A
#
# COMPACT_ATOMS: atom_id res chain seq x y z
N MET A 1 -20.94 69.31 -25.93
CA MET A 1 -21.18 67.95 -25.39
C MET A 1 -20.52 67.86 -24.02
N ALA A 2 -21.24 68.15 -22.94
CA ALA A 2 -20.72 68.07 -21.58
C ALA A 2 -21.43 66.94 -20.84
N ASN A 3 -20.61 66.04 -20.32
CA ASN A 3 -20.95 64.75 -19.74
C ASN A 3 -21.58 64.94 -18.35
N ASN A 4 -22.89 64.73 -18.22
CA ASN A 4 -23.61 64.81 -16.94
C ASN A 4 -23.56 63.46 -16.21
N ASP A 5 -22.36 63.07 -15.77
CA ASP A 5 -22.16 61.91 -14.90
C ASP A 5 -21.99 62.38 -13.45
N ARG A 6 -23.12 62.55 -12.76
CA ARG A 6 -23.14 62.66 -11.30
C ARG A 6 -24.05 61.58 -10.76
N SER A 7 -23.57 60.32 -10.78
CA SER A 7 -24.17 59.27 -9.96
C SER A 7 -24.37 59.77 -8.54
N THR A 8 -25.59 59.63 -8.04
CA THR A 8 -25.97 60.17 -6.74
C THR A 8 -25.14 59.49 -5.64
N LYS A 9 -24.89 60.19 -4.52
CA LYS A 9 -24.16 59.60 -3.36
C LYS A 9 -24.75 58.25 -2.90
N ARG A 10 -26.05 58.02 -3.14
CA ARG A 10 -26.75 56.74 -2.89
C ARG A 10 -26.32 55.64 -3.84
N GLU A 11 -26.28 55.90 -5.15
CA GLU A 11 -25.87 54.94 -6.18
C GLU A 11 -24.46 54.39 -5.95
N ARG A 12 -23.50 55.27 -5.64
CA ARG A 12 -22.12 54.84 -5.34
C ARG A 12 -22.04 53.95 -4.10
N ARG A 13 -22.91 54.19 -3.11
CA ARG A 13 -22.98 53.41 -1.87
C ARG A 13 -23.59 52.03 -2.11
N ASP A 14 -24.61 51.96 -2.95
CA ASP A 14 -25.27 50.69 -3.30
C ASP A 14 -24.42 49.84 -4.24
N GLU A 15 -23.69 50.46 -5.17
CA GLU A 15 -22.73 49.78 -6.03
C GLU A 15 -21.54 49.22 -5.21
N ALA A 16 -21.02 49.99 -4.25
CA ALA A 16 -19.99 49.52 -3.33
C ALA A 16 -20.47 48.33 -2.47
N LYS A 17 -21.73 48.34 -2.04
CA LYS A 17 -22.33 47.20 -1.31
C LYS A 17 -22.49 45.97 -2.21
N LYS A 18 -22.94 46.13 -3.45
CA LYS A 18 -23.06 45.03 -4.42
C LYS A 18 -21.70 44.38 -4.70
N ARG A 19 -20.65 45.17 -4.95
CA ARG A 19 -19.29 44.66 -5.17
C ARG A 19 -18.76 43.87 -3.96
N ARG A 20 -18.99 44.35 -2.74
CA ARG A 20 -18.62 43.61 -1.51
C ARG A 20 -19.36 42.28 -1.38
N LEU A 21 -20.66 42.26 -1.66
CA LEU A 21 -21.46 41.03 -1.63
C LEU A 21 -21.01 40.02 -2.69
N GLU A 22 -20.68 40.48 -3.89
CA GLU A 22 -20.15 39.64 -4.96
C GLU A 22 -18.78 39.05 -4.62
N GLU A 23 -17.87 39.83 -4.03
CA GLU A 23 -16.59 39.32 -3.57
C GLU A 23 -16.75 38.26 -2.49
N ILE A 24 -17.65 38.47 -1.51
CA ILE A 24 -17.94 37.49 -0.46
C ILE A 24 -18.50 36.20 -1.08
N LYS A 25 -19.47 36.31 -1.99
CA LYS A 25 -20.02 35.14 -2.71
C LYS A 25 -18.95 34.41 -3.53
N ARG A 26 -18.06 35.15 -4.20
CA ARG A 26 -16.96 34.57 -4.99
C ARG A 26 -15.96 33.84 -4.10
N ARG A 27 -15.61 34.41 -2.93
CA ARG A 27 -14.73 33.76 -1.94
C ARG A 27 -15.38 32.51 -1.35
N GLN A 28 -16.65 32.58 -0.98
CA GLN A 28 -17.40 31.43 -0.48
C GLN A 28 -17.52 30.31 -1.51
N ARG A 29 -17.80 30.65 -2.78
CA ARG A 29 -17.86 29.65 -3.86
C ARG A 29 -16.51 28.98 -4.06
N LYS A 30 -15.40 29.74 -4.09
CA LYS A 30 -14.04 29.18 -4.19
C LYS A 30 -13.72 28.27 -3.01
N ALA A 31 -14.06 28.66 -1.78
CA ALA A 31 -13.82 27.85 -0.58
C ALA A 31 -14.66 26.56 -0.61
N ARG A 32 -15.93 26.62 -1.03
CA ARG A 32 -16.79 25.45 -1.19
C ARG A 32 -16.24 24.50 -2.25
N MET A 33 -15.86 25.01 -3.42
CA MET A 33 -15.29 24.18 -4.48
C MET A 33 -13.99 23.51 -4.04
N ARG A 34 -13.10 24.23 -3.33
CA ARG A 34 -11.88 23.62 -2.74
C ARG A 34 -12.24 22.47 -1.83
N LYS A 35 -13.18 22.64 -0.89
CA LYS A 35 -13.64 21.56 -0.01
C LYS A 35 -14.19 20.37 -0.79
N VAL A 36 -15.00 20.61 -1.82
CA VAL A 36 -15.54 19.54 -2.67
C VAL A 36 -14.41 18.78 -3.38
N TYR A 37 -13.45 19.47 -3.98
CA TYR A 37 -12.32 18.83 -4.63
C TYR A 37 -11.42 18.07 -3.65
N THR A 38 -11.18 18.63 -2.46
CA THR A 38 -10.40 17.96 -1.42
C THR A 38 -11.10 16.69 -0.94
N VAL A 39 -12.40 16.76 -0.65
CA VAL A 39 -13.18 15.58 -0.23
C VAL A 39 -13.23 14.56 -1.36
N ALA A 40 -13.53 14.96 -2.60
CA ALA A 40 -13.55 14.06 -3.74
C ALA A 40 -12.19 13.38 -3.98
N GLY A 41 -11.10 14.14 -3.88
CA GLY A 41 -9.74 13.62 -4.01
C GLY A 41 -9.39 12.60 -2.92
N ILE A 42 -9.72 12.89 -1.66
CA ILE A 42 -9.51 11.96 -0.53
C ILE A 42 -10.32 10.69 -0.73
N THR A 43 -11.60 10.82 -1.08
CA THR A 43 -12.47 9.66 -1.31
C THR A 43 -11.92 8.77 -2.43
N LEU A 44 -11.50 9.36 -3.56
CA LEU A 44 -10.91 8.60 -4.67
C LEU A 44 -9.59 7.92 -4.26
N ALA A 45 -8.75 8.60 -3.48
CA ALA A 45 -7.50 8.02 -2.99
C ALA A 45 -7.74 6.81 -2.08
N VAL A 46 -8.70 6.91 -1.15
CA VAL A 46 -9.04 5.81 -0.23
C VAL A 46 -9.63 4.62 -1.00
N VAL A 47 -10.56 4.87 -1.93
CA VAL A 47 -11.15 3.80 -2.75
C VAL A 47 -10.09 3.15 -3.64
N GLY A 48 -9.22 3.94 -4.27
CA GLY A 48 -8.12 3.43 -5.09
C GLY A 48 -7.15 2.56 -4.29
N LEU A 49 -6.77 3.00 -3.08
CA LEU A 49 -5.91 2.22 -2.21
C LEU A 49 -6.56 0.90 -1.76
N ALA A 50 -7.84 0.94 -1.36
CA ALA A 50 -8.58 -0.25 -0.98
C ALA A 50 -8.69 -1.26 -2.14
N ALA A 51 -9.00 -0.77 -3.34
CA ALA A 51 -9.05 -1.61 -4.54
C ALA A 51 -7.68 -2.22 -4.88
N TRP A 52 -6.60 -1.44 -4.78
CA TRP A 52 -5.24 -1.93 -5.00
C TRP A 52 -4.85 -3.03 -4.01
N ILE A 53 -5.11 -2.83 -2.71
CA ILE A 53 -4.85 -3.85 -1.67
C ILE A 53 -5.65 -5.13 -1.96
N ALA A 54 -6.93 -5.00 -2.32
CA ALA A 54 -7.77 -6.14 -2.66
C ALA A 54 -7.23 -6.91 -3.87
N LEU A 55 -6.80 -6.21 -4.92
CA LEU A 55 -6.24 -6.82 -6.12
C LEU A 55 -4.90 -7.51 -5.83
N ALA A 56 -4.04 -6.88 -5.04
CA ALA A 56 -2.77 -7.45 -4.61
C ALA A 56 -2.98 -8.75 -3.82
N LYS A 57 -3.92 -8.76 -2.87
CA LYS A 57 -4.29 -9.97 -2.12
C LYS A 57 -4.92 -11.05 -3.00
N ALA A 58 -5.73 -10.68 -3.98
CA ALA A 58 -6.33 -11.63 -4.90
C ALA A 58 -5.27 -12.31 -5.79
N ASN A 59 -4.21 -11.59 -6.17
CA ASN A 59 -3.13 -12.11 -6.99
C ASN A 59 -2.04 -12.84 -6.20
N SER A 60 -1.83 -12.50 -4.93
CA SER A 60 -0.89 -13.23 -4.06
C SER A 60 -1.37 -14.68 -3.86
N GLY A 61 -0.49 -15.64 -4.15
CA GLY A 61 -0.76 -17.08 -3.97
C GLY A 61 -1.53 -17.76 -5.10
N LYS A 62 -1.84 -17.09 -6.23
CA LYS A 62 -2.47 -17.77 -7.39
C LYS A 62 -1.58 -18.88 -7.97
N LYS A 63 -0.26 -18.64 -8.01
CA LYS A 63 0.72 -19.62 -8.49
C LYS A 63 0.77 -20.84 -7.57
N ASP A 64 0.86 -20.61 -6.26
CA ASP A 64 0.89 -21.67 -5.25
C ASP A 64 -0.41 -22.46 -5.24
N LYS A 65 -1.58 -21.80 -5.40
CA LYS A 65 -2.87 -22.49 -5.52
C LYS A 65 -2.95 -23.40 -6.73
N ALA A 66 -2.52 -22.91 -7.90
CA ALA A 66 -2.52 -23.70 -9.12
C ALA A 66 -1.55 -24.88 -9.03
N PHE A 67 -0.36 -24.65 -8.48
CA PHE A 67 0.64 -25.69 -8.25
C PHE A 67 0.15 -26.72 -7.23
N ASN A 68 -0.42 -26.29 -6.11
CA ASN A 68 -0.95 -27.17 -5.06
C ASN A 68 -2.13 -27.99 -5.54
N ALA A 69 -2.98 -27.45 -6.42
CA ALA A 69 -4.06 -28.22 -7.04
C ALA A 69 -3.52 -29.42 -7.83
N ILE A 70 -2.43 -29.22 -8.59
CA ILE A 70 -1.76 -30.30 -9.34
C ILE A 70 -1.06 -31.26 -8.38
N ALA A 71 -0.33 -30.75 -7.38
CA ALA A 71 0.38 -31.57 -6.40
C ALA A 71 -0.59 -32.50 -5.63
N LEU A 72 -1.70 -31.97 -5.13
CA LEU A 72 -2.72 -32.75 -4.42
C LEU A 72 -3.38 -33.79 -5.33
N ALA A 73 -3.62 -33.47 -6.60
CA ALA A 73 -4.14 -34.42 -7.58
C ALA A 73 -3.19 -35.60 -7.84
N ASN A 74 -1.89 -35.42 -7.59
CA ASN A 74 -0.86 -36.46 -7.71
C ASN A 74 -0.50 -37.10 -6.36
N GLY A 75 -1.27 -36.84 -5.29
CA GLY A 75 -1.05 -37.43 -3.97
C GLY A 75 0.11 -36.80 -3.18
N CYS A 76 0.64 -35.66 -3.62
CA CYS A 76 1.63 -34.89 -2.86
C CYS A 76 0.92 -33.96 -1.85
N SER A 77 1.65 -33.55 -0.80
CA SER A 77 1.20 -32.48 0.10
C SER A 77 1.23 -31.12 -0.59
N SER A 78 0.47 -30.16 -0.06
CA SER A 78 0.56 -28.77 -0.51
C SER A 78 1.94 -28.19 -0.22
N VAL A 79 2.44 -27.33 -1.11
CA VAL A 79 3.65 -26.54 -0.86
C VAL A 79 3.43 -25.66 0.35
N GLU A 80 4.28 -25.86 1.34
CA GLU A 80 4.40 -25.00 2.50
C GLU A 80 5.51 -23.99 2.23
N ASN A 81 5.23 -22.72 2.56
CA ASN A 81 6.23 -21.66 2.57
C ASN A 81 6.58 -21.36 4.04
N PRO A 82 7.43 -22.17 4.68
CA PRO A 82 7.78 -21.96 6.07
C PRO A 82 8.48 -20.62 6.26
N ARG A 83 8.39 -20.10 7.48
CA ARG A 83 9.09 -18.86 7.82
C ARG A 83 10.60 -19.07 7.66
N VAL A 84 11.23 -18.17 6.92
CA VAL A 84 12.70 -18.13 6.83
C VAL A 84 13.27 -17.65 8.17
N LEU A 85 14.01 -18.52 8.84
CA LEU A 85 14.78 -18.21 10.04
C LEU A 85 16.10 -17.54 9.67
N ALA A 86 16.59 -16.66 10.54
CA ALA A 86 17.87 -16.00 10.32
C ALA A 86 19.00 -17.03 10.31
N GLY A 87 19.84 -17.00 9.27
CA GLY A 87 21.03 -17.84 9.17
C GLY A 87 22.08 -17.38 10.17
N SER A 88 22.21 -18.11 11.29
CA SER A 88 23.24 -17.85 12.30
C SER A 88 24.24 -19.00 12.34
N HIS A 89 25.53 -18.69 12.36
CA HIS A 89 26.53 -19.72 12.57
C HIS A 89 26.61 -20.08 14.05
N ILE A 90 26.49 -21.36 14.37
CA ILE A 90 26.68 -21.90 15.71
C ILE A 90 28.01 -22.65 15.79
N VAL A 91 28.62 -22.65 16.97
CA VAL A 91 29.90 -23.34 17.25
C VAL A 91 29.63 -24.50 18.22
N PRO A 92 30.17 -25.70 17.98
CA PRO A 92 30.03 -26.80 18.93
C PRO A 92 30.51 -26.41 20.35
N PRO A 93 29.84 -26.86 21.42
CA PRO A 93 28.75 -27.85 21.45
C PRO A 93 27.33 -27.26 21.29
N ALA A 94 27.19 -25.97 20.92
CA ALA A 94 25.88 -25.33 20.80
C ALA A 94 25.04 -26.03 19.72
N LYS A 95 23.76 -26.30 20.02
CA LYS A 95 22.81 -26.93 19.09
C LYS A 95 21.85 -25.89 18.51
N GLY A 96 21.56 -26.01 17.22
CA GLY A 96 20.51 -25.23 16.55
C GLY A 96 19.15 -25.88 16.72
N SER A 97 18.09 -25.07 16.64
CA SER A 97 16.71 -25.55 16.46
C SER A 97 16.20 -25.10 15.11
N TYR A 98 15.37 -25.95 14.51
CA TYR A 98 14.68 -25.65 13.26
C TYR A 98 13.19 -25.84 13.46
N ASP A 99 12.41 -25.01 12.77
CA ASP A 99 10.95 -25.09 12.80
C ASP A 99 10.40 -25.98 11.66
N THR A 100 11.29 -26.54 10.82
CA THR A 100 10.91 -27.40 9.69
C THR A 100 11.80 -28.63 9.56
N ASP A 101 11.24 -29.70 8.98
CA ASP A 101 11.94 -30.91 8.58
C ASP A 101 11.57 -31.26 7.11
N PRO A 102 12.52 -31.24 6.16
CA PRO A 102 13.92 -30.88 6.33
C PRO A 102 14.11 -29.39 6.67
N PRO A 103 15.22 -29.01 7.33
CA PRO A 103 15.51 -27.62 7.65
C PRO A 103 15.78 -26.82 6.38
N THR A 104 14.97 -25.77 6.14
CA THR A 104 15.12 -24.90 4.97
C THR A 104 15.90 -23.61 5.28
N SER A 105 16.01 -23.24 6.55
CA SER A 105 16.69 -22.04 7.02
C SER A 105 16.98 -22.15 8.54
N GLY A 106 17.89 -21.31 9.06
CA GLY A 106 18.18 -21.25 10.50
C GLY A 106 19.65 -21.43 10.85
N ALA A 107 19.90 -21.76 12.12
CA ALA A 107 21.25 -21.92 12.65
C ALA A 107 22.01 -23.05 11.94
N HIS A 108 23.30 -22.93 11.67
CA HIS A 108 24.09 -24.01 11.08
C HIS A 108 25.56 -23.95 11.52
N TYR A 109 26.24 -25.10 11.53
CA TYR A 109 27.68 -25.13 11.79
C TYR A 109 28.46 -24.68 10.55
N ASN A 110 29.53 -23.91 10.77
CA ASN A 110 30.44 -23.44 9.72
C ASN A 110 31.80 -24.18 9.72
N GLN A 111 31.89 -25.31 10.44
CA GLN A 111 33.12 -26.10 10.52
C GLN A 111 33.15 -27.19 9.44
N ALA A 112 34.27 -27.28 8.71
CA ALA A 112 34.49 -28.30 7.69
C ALA A 112 34.32 -29.71 8.30
N GLY A 113 33.43 -30.51 7.71
CA GLY A 113 33.10 -31.86 8.20
C GLY A 113 32.07 -31.94 9.34
N LEU A 114 31.58 -30.80 9.85
CA LEU A 114 30.56 -30.74 10.91
C LEU A 114 29.29 -29.94 10.52
N GLY A 115 29.39 -29.10 9.50
CA GLY A 115 28.22 -28.49 8.85
C GLY A 115 27.43 -29.51 8.02
N PRO A 116 26.13 -29.26 7.78
CA PRO A 116 25.37 -30.05 6.80
C PRO A 116 26.12 -30.00 5.47
N VAL A 117 26.49 -31.17 4.95
CA VAL A 117 27.11 -31.34 3.63
C VAL A 117 26.22 -30.63 2.60
N ALA A 118 26.81 -29.88 1.67
CA ALA A 118 26.09 -29.16 0.64
C ALA A 118 24.92 -29.99 0.10
N THR A 119 23.70 -29.47 0.20
CA THR A 119 22.50 -30.18 -0.24
C THR A 119 22.54 -30.35 -1.76
N GLY A 120 22.75 -31.59 -2.21
CA GLY A 120 22.71 -31.98 -3.63
C GLY A 120 22.99 -33.48 -3.79
N ILE A 121 22.01 -34.19 -4.35
CA ILE A 121 21.95 -35.60 -4.81
C ILE A 121 22.85 -36.61 -4.08
N TRP A 122 22.19 -37.35 -3.19
CA TRP A 122 22.53 -38.73 -2.85
C TRP A 122 22.06 -39.64 -4.01
N ASN A 123 22.83 -40.68 -4.32
CA ASN A 123 22.62 -41.65 -5.41
C ASN A 123 21.17 -42.06 -5.65
#